data_AF-A0A9E2YEI9-F1
#
_entry.id   AF-A0A9E2YEI9-F1
#
_cell.length_a   1.000
_cell.length_b   1.000
_cell.length_c   1.000
_cell.angle_alpha   90.00
_cell.angle_beta   90.00
_cell.angle_gamma   90.00
#
_symmetry.space_group_name_H-M   'P 1'
#
loop_
_entity.id
_entity.type
_entity.pdbx_description
1 polymer ?
#
loop_
_entity_poly.entity_id
_entity_poly.type
_entity_poly.pdbx_seq_one_letter_code
_entity_poly.pdbx_strand_id
1 'polypeptide(L)'
;MVIASRAACAATVTVNPGDNVAVRLSGAQSGDVVQFAAGTFNLGAIAVPSGVTLQGAQNFASHLVFQLSGQDLYGLVLLADASNVTITGFDIVSSNGVLGMYQGSGYSHIHFTNNHVQHGGGTTA
;
A
#
# COMPACT_ATOMS: atom_id res chain seq x y z
N MET A 1 26.16 -27.35 -9.73
CA MET A 1 24.80 -26.81 -9.74
C MET A 1 24.90 -25.31 -9.53
N VAL A 2 24.85 -24.52 -10.59
CA VAL A 2 24.88 -23.06 -10.51
C VAL A 2 23.46 -22.62 -10.20
N ILE A 3 23.19 -22.22 -8.97
CA ILE A 3 21.97 -21.49 -8.65
C ILE A 3 22.23 -20.08 -9.18
N ALA A 4 21.72 -19.78 -10.38
CA ALA A 4 21.63 -18.40 -10.83
C ALA A 4 20.66 -17.70 -9.87
N SER A 5 21.19 -17.04 -8.84
CA SER A 5 20.45 -16.05 -8.08
C SER A 5 20.07 -14.95 -9.05
N ARG A 6 18.82 -14.99 -9.52
CA ARG A 6 18.22 -13.88 -10.25
C ARG A 6 18.16 -12.72 -9.26
N ALA A 7 19.01 -11.72 -9.43
CA ALA A 7 18.63 -10.38 -9.02
C ALA A 7 17.36 -10.07 -9.81
N ALA A 8 16.19 -10.15 -9.16
CA ALA A 8 14.95 -9.72 -9.78
C ALA A 8 15.16 -8.23 -10.12
N CYS A 9 15.13 -7.88 -11.40
CA CYS A 9 15.07 -6.49 -11.78
C CYS A 9 13.75 -5.95 -11.22
N ALA A 10 13.84 -4.88 -10.43
CA ALA A 10 12.67 -4.15 -9.95
C ALA A 10 11.67 -3.96 -11.09
N ALA A 11 10.50 -4.59 -10.98
CA ALA A 11 9.45 -4.49 -11.98
C ALA A 11 8.45 -3.40 -11.56
N THR A 12 7.84 -2.75 -12.53
CA THR A 12 6.69 -1.88 -12.28
C THR A 12 5.41 -2.69 -12.50
N VAL A 13 4.64 -2.87 -11.42
CA VAL A 13 3.32 -3.47 -11.45
C VAL A 13 2.29 -2.35 -11.47
N THR A 14 1.60 -2.16 -12.59
CA THR A 14 0.54 -1.15 -12.69
C THR A 14 -0.76 -1.66 -12.08
N VAL A 15 -1.41 -0.79 -11.29
CA VAL A 15 -2.73 -1.01 -10.68
C VAL A 15 -3.67 0.09 -11.14
N ASN A 16 -4.76 -0.28 -11.79
CA ASN A 16 -5.80 0.63 -12.29
C ASN A 16 -7.05 0.56 -11.40
N PRO A 17 -7.89 1.61 -11.36
CA PRO A 17 -9.18 1.53 -10.68
C PRO A 17 -10.00 0.32 -11.16
N GLY A 18 -10.51 -0.48 -10.21
CA GLY A 18 -11.22 -1.73 -10.48
C GLY A 18 -10.35 -2.99 -10.47
N ASP A 19 -9.01 -2.87 -10.48
CA ASP A 19 -8.12 -4.01 -10.25
C ASP A 19 -8.27 -4.55 -8.82
N ASN A 20 -8.06 -5.86 -8.66
CA ASN A 20 -7.94 -6.47 -7.34
C ASN A 20 -6.56 -6.15 -6.74
N VAL A 21 -6.49 -5.08 -5.96
CA VAL A 21 -5.25 -4.56 -5.36
C VAL A 21 -4.55 -5.61 -4.48
N ALA A 22 -5.31 -6.40 -3.72
CA ALA A 22 -4.73 -7.44 -2.86
C ALA A 22 -4.00 -8.52 -3.66
N VAL A 23 -4.54 -8.92 -4.83
CA VAL A 23 -3.89 -9.88 -5.73
C VAL A 23 -2.63 -9.29 -6.37
N ARG A 24 -2.66 -8.00 -6.73
CA ARG A 24 -1.48 -7.32 -7.28
C ARG A 24 -0.35 -7.23 -6.25
N LEU A 25 -0.69 -6.93 -5.00
CA LEU A 25 0.28 -6.85 -3.89
C LEU A 25 0.82 -8.21 -3.46
N SER A 26 0.00 -9.26 -3.44
CA SER A 26 0.48 -10.60 -3.11
C SER A 26 1.43 -11.19 -4.16
N GLY A 27 1.34 -10.73 -5.41
CA GLY A 27 2.26 -11.09 -6.49
C GLY A 27 3.52 -10.24 -6.57
N ALA A 28 3.58 -9.10 -5.87
CA ALA A 28 4.72 -8.19 -5.90
C ALA A 28 5.91 -8.76 -5.12
N GLN A 29 7.11 -8.55 -5.65
CA GLN A 29 8.37 -9.02 -5.07
C GLN A 29 9.18 -7.86 -4.49
N SER A 30 10.12 -8.19 -3.61
CA SER A 30 11.05 -7.20 -3.08
C SER A 30 11.82 -6.51 -4.22
N GLY A 31 11.84 -5.19 -4.21
CA GLY A 31 12.36 -4.33 -5.27
C GLY A 31 11.28 -3.75 -6.19
N ASP A 32 10.07 -4.32 -6.22
CA ASP A 32 9.04 -3.87 -7.16
C ASP A 32 8.45 -2.50 -6.80
N VAL A 33 8.04 -1.78 -7.84
CA VAL A 33 7.21 -0.57 -7.74
C VAL A 33 5.78 -0.94 -8.13
N VAL A 34 4.87 -0.89 -7.18
CA VAL A 34 3.43 -1.01 -7.42
C VAL A 34 2.88 0.38 -7.69
N GLN A 35 2.77 0.71 -8.98
CA GLN A 35 2.32 2.01 -9.46
C GLN A 35 0.81 2.02 -9.62
N PHE A 36 0.14 2.85 -8.83
CA PHE A 36 -1.28 3.13 -8.98
C PHE A 36 -1.47 4.19 -10.04
N ALA A 37 -2.36 3.93 -10.99
CA ALA A 37 -2.81 4.91 -11.97
C ALA A 37 -3.67 6.00 -11.28
N ALA A 38 -3.90 7.10 -11.97
CA ALA A 38 -4.83 8.13 -11.50
C ALA A 38 -6.26 7.57 -11.43
N GLY A 39 -6.99 7.96 -10.39
CA GLY A 39 -8.38 7.55 -10.15
C GLY A 39 -8.66 7.19 -8.69
N THR A 40 -9.89 6.75 -8.44
CA THR A 40 -10.38 6.40 -7.10
C THR A 40 -10.39 4.89 -6.88
N PHE A 41 -9.80 4.46 -5.77
CA PHE A 41 -9.73 3.08 -5.33
C PHE A 41 -10.54 2.95 -4.03
N ASN A 42 -11.72 2.33 -4.11
CA ASN A 42 -12.51 2.01 -2.93
C ASN A 42 -12.04 0.67 -2.38
N LEU A 43 -11.39 0.69 -1.22
CA LEU A 43 -10.63 -0.44 -0.68
C LEU A 43 -11.09 -0.78 0.74
N GLY A 44 -11.02 -2.08 1.07
CA GLY A 44 -10.88 -2.52 2.46
C GLY A 44 -9.43 -2.43 2.91
N ALA A 45 -9.11 -3.02 4.07
CA ALA A 45 -7.72 -3.13 4.51
C ALA A 45 -6.90 -3.94 3.48
N ILE A 46 -5.71 -3.43 3.15
CA ILE A 46 -4.77 -4.11 2.24
C ILE A 46 -3.45 -4.41 2.95
N ALA A 47 -2.95 -5.62 2.73
CA ALA A 47 -1.67 -6.06 3.27
C ALA A 47 -0.52 -5.61 2.35
N VAL A 48 0.52 -5.02 2.95
CA VAL A 48 1.68 -4.52 2.23
C VAL A 48 2.90 -5.39 2.56
N PRO A 49 3.49 -6.08 1.56
CA PRO A 49 4.66 -6.92 1.77
C PRO A 49 5.95 -6.12 1.95
N SER A 50 7.01 -6.77 2.41
CA SER A 50 8.36 -6.19 2.48
C SER A 50 8.91 -5.86 1.10
N GLY A 51 9.77 -4.85 1.04
CA GLY A 51 10.61 -4.55 -0.11
C GLY A 51 9.92 -3.85 -1.27
N VAL A 52 8.64 -3.50 -1.15
CA VAL A 52 7.90 -2.86 -2.25
C VAL A 52 7.81 -1.35 -2.08
N THR A 53 7.71 -0.65 -3.21
CA THR A 53 7.31 0.75 -3.27
C THR A 53 5.88 0.85 -3.78
N LEU A 54 4.96 1.31 -2.95
CA LEU A 54 3.64 1.75 -3.39
C LEU A 54 3.74 3.20 -3.84
N GLN A 55 3.40 3.44 -5.10
CA GLN A 55 3.50 4.77 -5.70
C GLN A 55 2.18 5.21 -6.31
N GLY A 56 1.65 6.33 -5.85
CA GLY A 56 0.51 7.00 -6.46
C GLY A 56 0.90 7.74 -7.73
N ALA A 57 -0.10 8.09 -8.54
CA ALA A 57 0.08 8.96 -9.69
C ALA A 57 0.48 10.38 -9.25
N GLN A 58 1.06 11.15 -10.18
CA GLN A 58 1.52 12.51 -9.89
C GLN A 58 0.41 13.41 -9.34
N ASN A 59 0.80 14.42 -8.55
CA ASN A 59 -0.10 15.40 -7.94
C ASN A 59 -1.20 14.78 -7.07
N PHE A 60 -0.92 13.64 -6.43
CA PHE A 60 -1.88 12.91 -5.58
C PHE A 60 -3.14 12.46 -6.32
N ALA A 61 -3.04 12.20 -7.64
CA ALA A 61 -4.18 11.81 -8.46
C ALA A 61 -4.67 10.35 -8.24
N SER A 62 -3.97 9.57 -7.41
CA SER A 62 -4.43 8.26 -6.95
C SER A 62 -5.09 8.41 -5.57
N HIS A 63 -6.42 8.33 -5.56
CA HIS A 63 -7.24 8.49 -4.36
C HIS A 63 -7.54 7.12 -3.74
N LEU A 64 -6.90 6.80 -2.63
CA LEU A 64 -7.18 5.59 -1.85
C LEU A 64 -8.26 5.90 -0.82
N VAL A 65 -9.43 5.30 -0.97
CA VAL A 65 -10.57 5.48 -0.08
C VAL A 65 -10.79 4.18 0.69
N PHE A 66 -10.38 4.18 1.95
CA PHE A 66 -10.52 3.05 2.86
C PHE A 66 -11.84 3.14 3.63
N GLN A 67 -12.78 2.27 3.29
CA GLN A 67 -14.07 2.12 3.96
C GLN A 67 -13.98 0.93 4.91
N LEU A 68 -13.48 1.18 6.11
CA LEU A 68 -13.18 0.14 7.08
C LEU A 68 -14.34 -0.03 8.07
N SER A 69 -14.66 -1.30 8.38
CA SER A 69 -15.69 -1.66 9.36
C SER A 69 -15.17 -2.73 10.30
N GLY A 70 -15.60 -2.71 11.57
CA GLY A 70 -15.23 -3.74 12.54
C GLY A 70 -13.79 -3.62 13.06
N GLN A 71 -13.06 -4.74 13.10
CA GLN A 71 -11.70 -4.85 13.67
C GLN A 71 -10.59 -4.27 12.77
N ASP A 72 -10.93 -3.88 11.53
CA ASP A 72 -10.00 -3.28 10.59
C ASP A 72 -9.74 -1.80 10.97
N LEU A 73 -8.77 -1.61 11.85
CA LEU A 73 -8.42 -0.29 12.35
C LEU A 73 -7.55 0.52 11.37
N TYR A 74 -6.96 -0.12 10.35
CA TYR A 74 -5.99 0.52 9.46
C TYR A 74 -6.17 0.11 7.98
N GLY A 75 -6.12 1.07 7.06
CA GLY A 75 -6.30 0.82 5.62
C GLY A 75 -5.12 0.12 4.97
N LEU A 76 -3.90 0.54 5.31
CA LEU A 76 -2.64 -0.07 4.90
C LEU A 76 -2.07 -0.83 6.10
N VAL A 77 -1.91 -2.14 5.97
CA VAL A 77 -1.38 -2.98 7.05
C VAL A 77 -0.07 -3.59 6.56
N LEU A 78 1.05 -3.19 7.18
CA LEU A 78 2.31 -3.85 6.89
C LEU A 78 2.30 -5.27 7.45
N LEU A 79 2.78 -6.24 6.65
CA LEU A 79 2.96 -7.61 7.13
C LEU A 79 3.97 -7.66 8.28
N ALA A 80 3.87 -8.71 9.12
CA ALA A 80 4.77 -8.89 10.26
C ALA A 80 6.24 -8.74 9.87
N ASP A 81 6.96 -7.92 10.64
CA ASP A 81 8.38 -7.62 10.48
C ASP A 81 8.75 -7.10 9.07
N ALA A 82 7.81 -6.39 8.42
CA ALA A 82 8.05 -5.81 7.12
C ALA A 82 9.25 -4.86 7.13
N SER A 83 10.01 -4.85 6.05
CA SER A 83 11.14 -3.94 5.88
C SER A 83 11.25 -3.39 4.45
N ASN A 84 11.91 -2.24 4.30
CA ASN A 84 12.18 -1.60 3.02
C ASN A 84 10.89 -1.30 2.23
N VAL A 85 9.89 -0.75 2.91
CA VAL A 85 8.61 -0.38 2.30
C VAL A 85 8.56 1.12 2.11
N THR A 86 8.23 1.57 0.91
CA THR A 86 7.95 2.98 0.63
C THR A 86 6.50 3.15 0.19
N ILE A 87 5.79 4.13 0.74
CA ILE A 87 4.42 4.47 0.39
C ILE A 87 4.40 5.98 0.09
N THR A 88 4.12 6.36 -1.15
CA THR A 88 4.25 7.76 -1.59
C THR A 88 3.31 8.15 -2.72
N GLY A 89 2.98 9.44 -2.81
CA GLY A 89 2.25 10.04 -3.93
C GLY A 89 0.73 9.84 -3.90
N PHE A 90 0.15 9.44 -2.77
CA PHE A 90 -1.28 9.18 -2.66
C PHE A 90 -2.06 10.32 -2.01
N ASP A 91 -3.31 10.48 -2.43
CA ASP A 91 -4.36 11.07 -1.59
C ASP A 91 -5.08 9.93 -0.88
N ILE A 92 -5.05 9.92 0.45
CA ILE A 92 -5.54 8.82 1.27
C ILE A 92 -6.64 9.33 2.18
N VAL A 93 -7.82 8.72 2.05
CA VAL A 93 -8.99 8.95 2.89
C VAL A 93 -9.30 7.65 3.62
N SER A 94 -9.32 7.68 4.95
CA SER A 94 -9.69 6.51 5.77
C SER A 94 -10.71 6.87 6.84
N SER A 95 -11.71 6.00 7.02
CA SER A 95 -12.68 6.11 8.12
C SER A 95 -12.07 5.80 9.50
N ASN A 96 -10.92 5.11 9.54
CA ASN A 96 -10.18 4.80 10.77
C ASN A 96 -8.70 5.21 10.61
N GLY A 97 -7.78 4.43 11.18
CA GLY A 97 -6.36 4.58 10.96
C GLY A 97 -5.97 4.33 9.50
N VAL A 98 -4.79 4.83 9.14
CA VAL A 98 -4.27 4.71 7.77
C VAL A 98 -3.19 3.64 7.68
N LEU A 99 -2.21 3.67 8.57
CA LEU A 99 -1.07 2.75 8.54
C LEU A 99 -1.00 1.92 9.83
N GLY A 100 -1.07 0.61 9.70
CA GLY A 100 -0.96 -0.37 10.79
C GLY A 100 0.39 -1.08 10.76
N MET A 101 1.10 -1.02 11.89
CA MET A 101 2.39 -1.69 12.12
C MET A 101 2.37 -2.45 13.45
N TYR A 102 1.49 -3.44 13.57
CA TYR A 102 1.18 -4.09 14.87
C TYR A 102 1.28 -5.62 14.84
N GLN A 103 1.52 -6.24 13.68
CA GLN A 103 1.60 -7.69 13.51
C GLN A 103 2.97 -8.30 13.89
N GLY A 104 3.93 -7.48 14.34
CA GLY A 104 5.34 -7.86 14.55
C GLY A 104 6.10 -6.78 15.30
N SER A 105 7.41 -6.94 15.45
CA SER A 105 8.28 -6.01 16.19
C SER A 105 9.54 -5.60 15.44
N GLY A 106 9.86 -6.25 14.32
CA GLY A 106 11.07 -6.06 13.52
C GLY A 106 10.96 -5.07 12.35
N TYR A 107 9.97 -4.16 12.37
CA TYR A 107 9.80 -3.20 11.28
C TYR A 107 11.03 -2.31 11.11
N SER A 108 11.52 -2.16 9.87
CA SER A 108 12.69 -1.33 9.58
C SER A 108 12.65 -0.73 8.18
N HIS A 109 13.21 0.47 8.01
CA HIS A 109 13.24 1.18 6.71
C HIS A 109 11.85 1.33 6.08
N ILE A 110 10.90 1.82 6.88
CA ILE A 110 9.53 2.12 6.45
C ILE A 110 9.42 3.61 6.18
N HIS A 111 9.09 3.96 4.94
CA HIS A 111 8.97 5.33 4.49
C HIS A 111 7.54 5.61 4.04
N PHE A 112 6.79 6.36 4.85
CA PHE A 112 5.49 6.90 4.47
C PHE A 112 5.66 8.40 4.20
N THR A 113 5.83 8.78 2.94
CA THR A 113 6.31 10.13 2.57
C THR A 113 5.54 10.71 1.41
N ASN A 114 5.37 12.03 1.39
CA ASN A 114 4.66 12.74 0.32
C ASN A 114 3.30 12.12 0.00
N ASN A 115 2.48 11.94 1.03
CA ASN A 115 1.08 11.53 0.92
C ASN A 115 0.21 12.63 1.52
N HIS A 116 -0.94 12.87 0.92
CA HIS A 116 -2.01 13.63 1.56
C HIS A 116 -2.89 12.66 2.33
N VAL A 117 -3.07 12.89 3.63
CA VAL A 117 -3.86 12.00 4.49
C VAL A 117 -4.99 12.77 5.12
N GLN A 118 -6.20 12.26 4.93
CA GLN A 118 -7.42 12.85 5.41
C GLN A 118 -8.23 11.82 6.18
N HIS A 119 -8.86 12.25 7.26
CA HIS A 119 -9.88 11.43 7.92
C HIS A 119 -11.16 11.51 7.09
N GLY A 120 -11.59 10.37 6.57
CA GLY A 120 -12.90 10.21 5.94
C GLY A 120 -13.95 10.10 7.03
N GLY A 121 -14.34 11.24 7.62
CA GLY A 121 -15.41 11.28 8.60
C GLY A 121 -16.63 10.57 8.03
N GLY A 122 -17.06 9.48 8.68
CA GLY A 122 -18.32 8.86 8.37
C GLY A 122 -19.40 9.93 8.57
N THR A 123 -20.00 10.40 7.49
CA THR A 123 -21.31 11.03 7.60
C THR A 123 -22.22 9.94 8.15
N THR A 124 -22.42 9.94 9.46
CA THR A 124 -23.60 9.38 10.09
C THR A 124 -24.78 10.09 9.43
N ALA A 125 -25.40 9.42 8.46
CA ALA A 125 -26.77 9.68 8.06
C ALA A 125 -27.68 8.81 8.93
#